data_AF-A0A1Q7MEJ1-F1
#
_entry.id   AF-A0A1Q7MEJ1-F1
#
_cell.length_a   1.000
_cell.length_b   1.000
_cell.length_c   1.000
_cell.angle_alpha   90.00
_cell.angle_beta   90.00
_cell.angle_gamma   90.00
#
_symmetry.space_group_name_H-M   'P 1'
#
loop_
_entity.id
_entity.type
_entity.pdbx_description
1 polymer ?
#
loop_
_entity_poly.entity_id
_entity_poly.type
_entity_poly.pdbx_seq_one_letter_code
_entity_poly.pdbx_strand_id
1 'polypeptide(L)'
;MEGYAGALLPKKLGIKPGYTVCLVGAPPGFRLILGELPENVVFRDGVRTQSNLTLWFAKSRRELEERLQHMKAFSKNAGLWIIWPKQTSKLQTDLGQPLVREAGLAAGMVDFKICSIDKTWSGLRFTLREKQ
;
A
#
# COMPACT_ATOMS: atom_id res chain seq x y z
N MET A 1 15.74 20.51 -1.42
CA MET A 1 15.34 20.20 -2.80
C MET A 1 14.46 18.95 -2.77
N GLU A 2 13.17 19.14 -3.03
CA GLU A 2 12.07 18.22 -2.73
C GLU A 2 12.01 17.03 -3.69
N GLY A 3 11.64 15.87 -3.15
CA GLY A 3 11.66 14.60 -3.86
C GLY A 3 10.65 14.59 -5.00
N TYR A 4 11.16 14.57 -6.22
CA TYR A 4 10.42 14.25 -7.45
C TYR A 4 9.85 12.83 -7.36
N ALA A 5 8.66 12.68 -6.77
CA ALA A 5 7.85 11.46 -6.90
C ALA A 5 6.88 11.53 -8.10
N GLY A 6 6.82 12.67 -8.79
CA GLY A 6 5.67 13.16 -9.57
C GLY A 6 5.28 12.47 -10.89
N ALA A 7 5.87 11.33 -11.25
CA ALA A 7 5.40 10.53 -12.41
C ALA A 7 5.79 9.04 -12.29
N LEU A 8 6.89 8.75 -11.60
CA LEU A 8 7.37 7.37 -11.43
C LEU A 8 6.67 6.64 -10.28
N LEU A 9 6.05 7.33 -9.33
CA LEU A 9 5.45 6.67 -8.16
C LEU A 9 4.25 5.79 -8.53
N PRO A 10 3.27 6.23 -9.36
CA PRO A 10 2.19 5.35 -9.81
C PRO A 10 2.71 4.11 -10.53
N LYS A 11 3.72 4.28 -11.40
CA LYS A 11 4.39 3.16 -12.09
C LYS A 11 5.12 2.23 -11.11
N LYS A 12 5.77 2.76 -10.07
CA LYS A 12 6.42 1.96 -9.01
C LYS A 12 5.41 1.15 -8.22
N LEU A 13 4.27 1.74 -7.87
CA LEU A 13 3.16 1.07 -7.20
C LEU A 13 2.45 0.05 -8.10
N GLY A 14 2.68 0.14 -9.41
CA GLY A 14 2.08 -0.74 -10.41
C GLY A 14 0.63 -0.37 -10.73
N ILE A 15 0.30 0.92 -10.60
CA ILE A 15 -0.97 1.50 -11.06
C ILE A 15 -0.93 1.53 -12.59
N LYS A 16 -1.97 0.98 -13.23
CA LYS A 16 -2.12 0.95 -14.70
C LYS A 16 -3.36 1.74 -15.12
N PRO A 17 -3.48 2.12 -16.41
CA PRO A 17 -4.70 2.74 -16.92
C PRO A 17 -5.96 1.92 -16.58
N GLY A 18 -7.05 2.59 -16.26
CA GLY A 18 -8.33 1.97 -15.90
C GLY A 18 -8.38 1.32 -14.51
N TYR A 19 -7.33 1.43 -13.69
CA TYR A 19 -7.32 0.81 -12.36
C TYR A 19 -8.20 1.59 -11.37
N THR A 20 -8.97 0.84 -10.59
CA THR A 20 -9.57 1.33 -9.35
C THR A 20 -8.63 1.06 -8.19
N VAL A 21 -8.12 2.12 -7.57
CA VAL A 21 -7.17 2.07 -6.45
C VAL A 21 -7.86 2.47 -5.16
N CYS A 22 -7.93 1.55 -4.21
CA CYS A 22 -8.48 1.78 -2.88
C CYS A 22 -7.42 2.36 -1.95
N LEU A 23 -7.71 3.51 -1.33
CA LEU A 23 -6.87 4.16 -0.34
C LEU A 23 -7.47 3.93 1.05
N VAL A 24 -6.74 3.24 1.93
CA VAL A 24 -7.20 2.95 3.30
C VAL A 24 -6.26 3.61 4.29
N GLY A 25 -6.76 4.58 5.06
CA GLY A 25 -5.96 5.29 6.07
C GLY A 25 -4.92 6.27 5.47
N ALA A 26 -5.02 6.57 4.18
CA ALA A 26 -4.10 7.48 3.50
C ALA A 26 -4.12 8.89 4.12
N PRO A 27 -2.95 9.54 4.26
CA PRO A 27 -2.91 10.91 4.77
C PRO A 27 -3.56 11.89 3.78
N PRO A 28 -4.09 13.02 4.29
CA PRO A 28 -4.57 14.09 3.41
C PRO A 28 -3.43 14.54 2.49
N GLY A 29 -3.74 14.69 1.20
CA GLY A 29 -2.74 15.08 0.19
C GLY A 29 -1.92 13.93 -0.41
N PHE A 30 -2.14 12.66 -0.03
CA PHE A 30 -1.43 11.53 -0.67
C PHE A 30 -1.62 11.48 -2.19
N ARG A 31 -2.81 11.85 -2.68
CA ARG A 31 -3.10 11.92 -4.12
C ARG A 31 -2.21 12.93 -4.85
N LEU A 32 -1.79 14.02 -4.17
CA LEU A 32 -0.86 15.00 -4.72
C LEU A 32 0.56 14.43 -4.83
N ILE A 33 0.96 13.57 -3.88
CA ILE A 33 2.27 12.89 -3.89
C ILE A 33 2.39 11.92 -5.07
N LEU A 34 1.28 11.29 -5.46
CA LEU A 34 1.25 10.39 -6.62
C LEU A 34 1.51 11.13 -7.94
N GLY A 35 1.22 12.43 -8.00
CA GLY A 35 1.44 13.25 -9.20
C GLY A 35 0.53 12.83 -10.35
N GLU A 36 1.08 12.80 -11.57
CA GLU A 36 0.33 12.45 -12.76
C GLU A 36 -0.04 10.96 -12.78
N LEU A 37 -1.33 10.68 -12.98
CA LEU A 37 -1.87 9.33 -12.99
C LEU A 37 -2.06 8.83 -14.43
N PRO A 38 -1.97 7.50 -14.65
CA PRO A 38 -2.43 6.90 -15.89
C PRO A 38 -3.90 7.21 -16.18
N GLU A 39 -4.27 7.14 -17.46
CA GLU A 39 -5.63 7.40 -17.92
C GLU A 39 -6.68 6.51 -17.21
N ASN A 40 -7.85 7.07 -16.91
CA ASN A 40 -8.98 6.36 -16.31
C ASN A 40 -8.71 5.71 -14.94
N VAL A 41 -7.69 6.15 -14.20
CA VAL A 41 -7.46 5.70 -12.82
C VAL A 41 -8.45 6.35 -11.87
N VAL A 42 -9.11 5.55 -11.03
CA VAL A 42 -10.08 6.02 -10.03
C VAL A 42 -9.60 5.71 -8.64
N PHE A 43 -9.49 6.73 -7.78
CA PHE A 43 -9.25 6.53 -6.35
C PHE A 43 -10.56 6.39 -5.58
N ARG A 44 -10.59 5.42 -4.66
CA ARG A 44 -11.71 5.20 -3.74
C ARG A 44 -11.20 5.14 -2.31
N ASP A 45 -11.87 5.83 -1.39
CA ASP A 45 -11.51 5.77 0.02
C ASP A 45 -12.16 4.54 0.69
N GLY A 46 -11.36 3.83 1.48
CA GLY A 46 -11.73 2.59 2.15
C GLY A 46 -11.59 1.34 1.28
N VAL A 47 -11.95 0.20 1.88
CA VAL A 47 -11.92 -1.11 1.20
C VAL A 47 -13.14 -1.28 0.29
N ARG A 48 -12.93 -1.86 -0.90
CA ARG A 48 -14.00 -2.21 -1.85
C ARG A 48 -13.72 -3.60 -2.43
N THR A 49 -14.77 -4.33 -2.76
CA THR A 49 -14.70 -5.68 -3.35
C THR A 49 -14.26 -5.67 -4.81
N GLN A 50 -14.50 -4.57 -5.53
CA GLN A 50 -14.09 -4.38 -6.93
C GLN A 50 -12.97 -3.35 -7.02
N SER A 51 -11.77 -3.70 -6.52
CA SER A 51 -10.57 -2.89 -6.69
C SER A 51 -9.49 -3.68 -7.45
N ASN A 52 -8.61 -2.97 -8.16
CA ASN A 52 -7.46 -3.57 -8.83
C ASN A 52 -6.20 -3.50 -7.95
N LEU A 53 -6.17 -2.54 -7.02
CA LEU A 53 -5.06 -2.31 -6.12
C LEU A 53 -5.57 -1.68 -4.81
N THR A 54 -5.10 -2.17 -3.68
CA THR A 54 -5.37 -1.57 -2.36
C THR A 54 -4.08 -1.00 -1.80
N LEU A 55 -4.08 0.28 -1.43
CA LEU A 55 -3.01 0.96 -0.71
C LEU A 55 -3.48 1.20 0.72
N TRP A 56 -2.98 0.38 1.65
CA TRP A 56 -3.33 0.49 3.06
C TRP A 56 -2.19 1.07 3.87
N PHE A 57 -2.46 2.19 4.52
CA PHE A 57 -1.55 2.91 5.40
C PHE A 57 -1.77 2.44 6.84
N ALA A 58 -0.98 1.45 7.27
CA ALA A 58 -0.97 0.97 8.63
C ALA A 58 -0.05 1.85 9.49
N LYS A 59 -0.52 2.25 10.68
CA LYS A 59 0.25 3.14 11.56
C LYS A 59 0.92 2.41 12.72
N SER A 60 0.40 1.25 13.12
CA SER A 60 0.93 0.45 14.21
C SER A 60 0.88 -1.05 13.93
N ARG A 61 1.69 -1.83 14.66
CA ARG A 61 1.65 -3.29 14.63
C ARG A 61 0.28 -3.83 14.99
N ARG A 62 -0.34 -3.24 16.02
CA ARG A 62 -1.67 -3.65 16.46
C ARG A 62 -2.70 -3.50 15.35
N GLU A 63 -2.72 -2.36 14.65
CA GLU A 63 -3.62 -2.16 13.51
C GLU A 63 -3.34 -3.17 12.40
N LEU A 64 -2.06 -3.45 12.14
CA LEU A 64 -1.66 -4.46 11.16
C LEU A 64 -2.26 -5.83 11.55
N GLU A 65 -2.01 -6.32 12.75
CA GLU A 65 -2.49 -7.63 13.22
C GLU A 65 -4.02 -7.73 13.22
N GLU A 66 -4.73 -6.69 13.68
CA GLU A 66 -6.20 -6.68 13.77
C GLU A 66 -6.89 -6.61 12.39
N ARG A 67 -6.32 -5.87 11.42
CA ARG A 67 -6.99 -5.58 10.14
C ARG A 67 -6.44 -6.37 8.95
N LEU A 68 -5.28 -7.02 9.07
CA LEU A 68 -4.63 -7.69 7.94
C LEU A 68 -5.53 -8.74 7.28
N GLN A 69 -6.23 -9.56 8.07
CA GLN A 69 -7.14 -10.57 7.54
C GLN A 69 -8.31 -9.94 6.76
N HIS A 70 -8.82 -8.82 7.25
CA HIS A 70 -9.86 -8.07 6.56
C HIS A 70 -9.33 -7.50 5.24
N MET A 71 -8.19 -6.80 5.25
CA MET A 71 -7.57 -6.22 4.05
C MET A 71 -7.21 -7.26 2.99
N LYS A 72 -6.74 -8.43 3.45
CA LYS A 72 -6.47 -9.61 2.61
C LYS A 72 -7.72 -10.10 1.90
N ALA A 73 -8.86 -10.18 2.59
CA ALA A 73 -10.12 -10.63 2.00
C ALA A 73 -10.60 -9.70 0.88
N PHE A 74 -10.50 -8.38 1.05
CA PHE A 74 -10.87 -7.41 0.01
C PHE A 74 -9.88 -7.37 -1.15
N SER A 75 -8.62 -7.67 -0.89
CA SER A 75 -7.57 -7.67 -1.91
C SER A 75 -7.37 -9.04 -2.56
N LYS A 76 -8.37 -9.93 -2.50
CA LYS A 76 -8.20 -11.32 -2.95
C LYS A 76 -7.79 -11.43 -4.42
N ASN A 77 -8.38 -10.57 -5.25
CA ASN A 77 -8.13 -10.53 -6.68
C ASN A 77 -7.26 -9.32 -7.09
N ALA A 78 -6.66 -8.65 -6.11
CA ALA A 78 -5.95 -7.37 -6.28
C ALA A 78 -4.60 -7.40 -5.56
N GLY A 79 -3.69 -6.50 -5.95
CA GLY A 79 -2.47 -6.30 -5.15
C GLY A 79 -2.79 -5.58 -3.85
N LEU A 80 -2.19 -6.00 -2.73
CA LEU A 80 -2.26 -5.27 -1.46
C LEU A 80 -0.92 -4.62 -1.17
N TRP A 81 -0.86 -3.29 -1.15
CA TRP A 81 0.25 -2.56 -0.58
C TRP A 81 -0.02 -2.28 0.88
N ILE A 82 0.87 -2.73 1.75
CA ILE A 82 0.93 -2.31 3.14
C ILE A 82 1.99 -1.22 3.22
N ILE A 83 1.56 -0.05 3.67
CA ILE A 83 2.34 1.18 3.72
C ILE A 83 2.45 1.59 5.17
N TRP A 84 3.67 1.86 5.63
CA TRP A 84 3.94 2.27 7.00
C TRP A 84 4.88 3.47 7.01
N PRO A 85 4.84 4.31 8.04
CA PRO A 85 5.76 5.42 8.12
C PRO A 85 7.17 4.90 8.42
N LYS A 86 8.18 5.57 7.90
CA LYS A 86 9.56 5.21 8.13
C LYS A 86 9.94 5.55 9.57
N GLN A 87 10.86 4.77 10.14
CA GLN A 87 11.48 5.07 11.43
C GLN A 87 12.16 6.45 11.47
N THR A 88 12.63 6.94 10.32
CA THR A 88 13.24 8.26 10.18
C THR A 88 12.21 9.39 10.01
N SER A 89 10.92 9.07 9.92
CA SER A 89 9.87 10.07 9.81
C SER A 89 9.52 10.64 11.19
N LYS A 90 8.86 11.80 11.23
CA LYS A 90 8.37 12.39 12.48
C LYS A 90 7.17 11.64 13.07
N LEU A 91 6.65 10.62 12.39
CA LEU A 91 5.50 9.85 12.84
C LEU A 91 5.98 8.68 13.71
N GLN A 92 5.47 8.61 14.94
CA GLN A 92 5.73 7.47 15.81
C GLN A 92 5.10 6.22 15.22
N THR A 93 5.91 5.18 15.04
CA THR A 93 5.45 3.86 14.61
C THR A 93 6.34 2.77 15.17
N ASP A 94 5.70 1.67 15.51
CA ASP A 94 6.29 0.40 15.87
C ASP A 94 6.38 -0.55 14.65
N LEU A 95 6.02 -0.07 13.44
CA LEU A 95 6.11 -0.83 12.20
C LEU A 95 7.47 -0.66 11.52
N GLY A 96 8.00 -1.77 11.04
CA GLY A 96 9.18 -1.82 10.18
C GLY A 96 9.00 -2.84 9.05
N GLN A 97 9.89 -2.79 8.06
CA GLN A 97 9.87 -3.75 6.95
C GLN A 97 9.85 -5.21 7.42
N PRO A 98 10.70 -5.65 8.37
CA PRO A 98 10.72 -7.06 8.78
C PRO A 98 9.35 -7.50 9.32
N LEU A 99 8.79 -6.71 10.25
CA LEU A 99 7.51 -7.00 10.88
C LEU A 99 6.36 -7.04 9.85
N VAL A 100 6.29 -6.08 8.93
CA VAL A 100 5.25 -6.06 7.89
C VAL A 100 5.37 -7.27 6.98
N ARG A 101 6.59 -7.66 6.62
CA ARG A 101 6.87 -8.86 5.84
C ARG A 101 6.43 -10.12 6.58
N GLU A 102 6.87 -10.30 7.82
CA GLU A 102 6.53 -11.44 8.66
C GLU A 102 5.03 -11.59 8.84
N ALA A 103 4.31 -10.50 9.14
CA ALA A 103 2.86 -10.51 9.26
C ALA A 103 2.18 -10.93 7.95
N GLY A 104 2.64 -10.41 6.81
CA GLY A 104 2.09 -10.77 5.51
C GLY A 104 2.31 -12.23 5.14
N LEU A 105 3.51 -12.76 5.38
CA LEU A 105 3.85 -14.17 5.17
C LEU A 105 3.05 -15.08 6.11
N ALA A 106 2.92 -14.72 7.39
CA ALA A 106 2.10 -15.45 8.36
C ALA A 106 0.61 -15.47 7.97
N ALA A 107 0.13 -14.42 7.30
CA ALA A 107 -1.21 -14.38 6.72
C ALA A 107 -1.33 -15.18 5.40
N GLY A 108 -0.28 -15.88 4.94
CA GLY A 108 -0.29 -16.71 3.73
C GLY A 108 -0.22 -15.90 2.43
N MET A 109 0.29 -14.67 2.47
CA MET A 109 0.58 -13.87 1.29
C MET A 109 2.04 -14.04 0.87
N VAL A 110 2.36 -13.62 -0.35
CA VAL A 110 3.73 -13.57 -0.86
C VAL A 110 4.12 -12.12 -1.09
N ASP A 111 5.28 -11.73 -0.57
CA ASP A 111 5.86 -10.41 -0.84
C ASP A 111 6.43 -10.37 -2.26
N PHE A 112 6.11 -9.29 -2.99
CA PHE A 112 6.46 -9.15 -4.40
C PHE A 112 7.42 -7.99 -4.65
N LYS A 113 7.16 -6.84 -4.01
CA LYS A 113 7.91 -5.61 -4.28
C LYS A 113 7.89 -4.68 -3.08
N ILE A 114 9.06 -4.19 -2.68
CA ILE A 114 9.17 -3.08 -1.74
C ILE A 114 9.54 -1.78 -2.46
N CYS A 115 9.01 -0.65 -2.01
CA CYS A 115 9.49 0.65 -2.45
C CYS A 115 9.33 1.75 -1.39
N SER A 116 10.26 2.70 -1.41
CA SER A 116 10.07 3.99 -0.76
C SER A 116 9.08 4.83 -1.56
N ILE A 117 8.00 5.27 -0.91
CA ILE A 117 6.95 6.08 -1.54
C ILE A 117 7.37 7.55 -1.56
N ASP A 118 7.75 8.08 -0.40
CA ASP A 118 8.27 9.43 -0.24
C ASP A 118 9.27 9.48 0.94
N LYS A 119 9.52 10.65 1.51
CA LYS A 119 10.41 10.81 2.68
C LYS A 119 9.81 10.22 3.97
N THR A 120 8.50 10.04 4.02
CA THR A 120 7.73 9.67 5.21
C THR A 120 7.32 8.20 5.18
N TRP A 121 7.00 7.63 4.03
CA TRP A 121 6.34 6.33 3.88
C TRP A 121 7.17 5.34 3.08
N SER A 122 7.14 4.09 3.54
CA SER A 122 7.62 2.91 2.81
C SER A 122 6.44 1.97 2.58
N GLY A 123 6.45 1.25 1.46
CA GLY A 123 5.41 0.28 1.14
C GLY A 123 5.99 -1.07 0.73
N LEU A 124 5.30 -2.14 1.09
CA LEU A 124 5.55 -3.51 0.65
C LEU A 124 4.28 -4.05 0.00
N ARG A 125 4.42 -4.53 -1.24
CA ARG A 125 3.35 -5.15 -2.00
C ARG A 125 3.31 -6.64 -1.75
N PHE A 126 2.11 -7.10 -1.45
CA PHE A 126 1.74 -8.49 -1.31
C PHE A 126 0.76 -8.90 -2.40
N THR A 127 0.80 -10.19 -2.71
CA THR A 127 -0.17 -10.89 -3.53
C THR A 127 -0.58 -12.16 -2.81
N LEU A 128 -1.81 -12.63 -3.03
CA LEU A 128 -2.18 -13.95 -2.55
C LEU A 128 -1.46 -15.01 -3.37
N ARG A 129 -0.98 -16.04 -2.69
CA ARG A 129 -0.47 -17.23 -3.35
C ARG A 129 -1.65 -17.88 -4.09
N GLU A 130 -1.58 -17.94 -5.41
CA GLU A 130 -2.43 -18.85 -6.17
C GLU A 130 -2.07 -20.25 -5.67
N LYS A 131 -3.06 -20.96 -5.10
CA LYS A 131 -2.91 -22.38 -4.84
C LYS A 131 -2.78 -23.06 -6.20
N GLN A 132 -1.54 -23.37 -6.60
CA GLN A 132 -1.30 -24.48 -7.52
C GLN A 132 -1.65 -25.79 -6.82
#